data_AF-A0AAU0HRG3-F1
#
_entry.id   AF-A0AAU0HRG3-F1
#
_cell.length_a   1.000
_cell.length_b   1.000
_cell.length_c   1.000
_cell.angle_alpha   90.00
_cell.angle_beta   90.00
_cell.angle_gamma   90.00
#
_symmetry.space_group_name_H-M   'P 1'
#
loop_
_entity.id
_entity.type
_entity.pdbx_description
1 polymer ?
#
loop_
_entity_poly.entity_id
_entity_poly.type
_entity_poly.pdbx_seq_one_letter_code
_entity_poly.pdbx_strand_id
1 'polypeptide(L)'
;MDRLLFGDNQFFGINHMSEEKARAQAMRFQSTDAIMAVLDAAYDAGIRTFMCTTHDRISEICEIVRNNPDRYPDFVFYPCMPYAHKYANAVTDLGMLGAITNFMPEDGFLRTALSGGKALAGRDIEGIAKVLIDAEMKMFRGLNTPVVFMQNVFTDLLLGMGYTRALKVFHDHVKEKYGAEPAFITMNMPMLFEALTKEGIENPIICSNINKIGFRMSGGHERYLETLRTGKLRAIAMSVYASGAIPPEEAIEWISELPNVQSIVFGASSRGNIVNTRDLVEKYMGAVGTSQAAQ
;
A
#
# COMPACT_ATOMS: atom_id res chain seq x y z
N MET A 1 2.67 10.70 9.96
CA MET A 1 2.19 9.36 9.63
C MET A 1 1.61 8.75 10.89
N ASP A 2 0.40 8.19 10.84
CA ASP A 2 -0.21 7.51 11.99
C ASP A 2 0.56 6.27 12.41
N ARG A 3 0.55 5.90 13.69
CA ARG A 3 1.25 4.71 14.21
C ARG A 3 0.61 3.40 13.76
N LEU A 4 -0.68 3.39 13.46
CA LEU A 4 -1.41 2.21 13.03
C LEU A 4 -2.22 2.50 11.77
N LEU A 5 -2.04 1.65 10.77
CA LEU A 5 -2.75 1.70 9.50
C LEU A 5 -3.59 0.43 9.38
N PHE A 6 -4.83 0.58 8.92
CA PHE A 6 -5.68 -0.56 8.64
C PHE A 6 -5.49 -1.04 7.20
N GLY A 7 -5.14 -2.30 7.01
CA GLY A 7 -4.96 -2.93 5.70
C GLY A 7 -6.24 -3.54 5.15
N ASP A 8 -6.24 -3.92 3.88
CA ASP A 8 -7.41 -4.42 3.13
C ASP A 8 -7.39 -5.93 2.85
N ASN A 9 -6.28 -6.63 3.08
CA ASN A 9 -6.07 -8.04 2.74
C ASN A 9 -7.23 -8.97 3.16
N GLN A 10 -7.81 -8.76 4.34
CA GLN A 10 -8.93 -9.58 4.84
C GLN A 10 -10.19 -9.47 3.98
N PHE A 11 -10.39 -8.36 3.26
CA PHE A 11 -11.57 -8.11 2.43
C PHE A 11 -11.52 -8.84 1.09
N PHE A 12 -10.30 -9.25 0.68
CA PHE A 12 -10.05 -9.94 -0.58
C PHE A 12 -9.66 -11.41 -0.37
N GLY A 13 -9.94 -11.96 0.81
CA GLY A 13 -9.67 -13.37 1.12
C GLY A 13 -8.18 -13.72 1.15
N ILE A 14 -7.30 -12.73 1.34
CA ILE A 14 -5.86 -12.98 1.39
C ILE A 14 -5.50 -13.39 2.81
N ASN A 15 -5.31 -14.70 3.01
CA ASN A 15 -4.82 -15.27 4.27
C ASN A 15 -3.60 -16.15 4.04
N HIS A 16 -2.48 -15.81 4.67
CA HIS A 16 -1.21 -16.52 4.46
C HIS A 16 -1.04 -17.79 5.32
N MET A 17 -1.94 -18.08 6.26
CA MET A 17 -1.91 -19.34 7.03
C MET A 17 -2.87 -20.40 6.52
N SER A 18 -4.07 -19.99 6.13
CA SER A 18 -5.20 -20.91 6.01
C SER A 18 -6.07 -20.55 4.82
N GLU A 19 -6.11 -21.47 3.86
CA GLU A 19 -6.97 -21.39 2.68
C GLU A 19 -8.46 -21.44 3.07
N GLU A 20 -8.82 -22.19 4.11
CA GLU A 20 -10.19 -22.25 4.63
C GLU A 20 -10.63 -20.88 5.17
N LYS A 21 -9.77 -20.21 5.95
CA LYS A 21 -10.05 -18.84 6.42
C LYS A 21 -10.11 -17.84 5.27
N ALA A 22 -9.23 -17.97 4.27
CA ALA A 22 -9.27 -17.17 3.04
C ALA A 22 -10.63 -17.30 2.34
N ARG A 23 -11.12 -18.53 2.14
CA ARG A 23 -12.44 -18.80 1.52
C ARG A 23 -13.59 -18.23 2.36
N ALA A 24 -13.58 -18.44 3.68
CA ALA A 24 -14.61 -17.92 4.57
C ALA A 24 -14.65 -16.38 4.56
N GLN A 25 -13.49 -15.72 4.54
CA GLN A 25 -13.38 -14.26 4.41
C GLN A 25 -13.90 -13.78 3.05
N ALA A 26 -13.52 -14.46 1.96
CA ALA A 26 -14.00 -14.11 0.62
C ALA A 26 -15.53 -14.23 0.51
N MET A 27 -16.15 -15.21 1.17
CA MET A 27 -17.62 -15.35 1.25
C MET A 27 -18.26 -14.26 2.11
N ARG A 28 -17.68 -13.97 3.29
CA ARG A 28 -18.21 -12.97 4.22
C ARG A 28 -18.16 -11.56 3.65
N PHE A 29 -17.06 -11.22 2.99
CA PHE A 29 -16.85 -9.91 2.42
C PHE A 29 -17.26 -9.89 0.96
N GLN A 30 -18.37 -10.52 0.55
CA GLN A 30 -18.91 -10.32 -0.80
C GLN A 30 -19.63 -8.97 -0.94
N SER A 31 -20.25 -8.47 0.12
CA SER A 31 -20.93 -7.17 0.12
C SER A 31 -20.03 -6.05 0.62
N THR A 32 -20.19 -4.87 0.03
CA THR A 32 -19.48 -3.64 0.46
C THR A 32 -19.93 -3.21 1.86
N ASP A 33 -21.19 -3.43 2.23
CA ASP A 33 -21.71 -3.20 3.59
C ASP A 33 -20.92 -4.00 4.66
N ALA A 34 -20.57 -5.25 4.36
CA ALA A 34 -19.78 -6.07 5.29
C ALA A 34 -18.35 -5.52 5.47
N ILE A 35 -17.77 -4.93 4.42
CA ILE A 35 -16.48 -4.24 4.50
C ILE A 35 -16.63 -2.96 5.32
N MET A 36 -17.63 -2.14 5.01
CA MET A 36 -17.90 -0.89 5.70
C MET A 36 -18.13 -1.10 7.20
N ALA A 37 -18.86 -2.14 7.61
CA ALA A 37 -19.05 -2.46 9.03
C ALA A 37 -17.73 -2.73 9.78
N VAL A 38 -16.72 -3.28 9.09
CA VAL A 38 -15.38 -3.49 9.68
C VAL A 38 -14.55 -2.20 9.66
N LEU A 39 -14.65 -1.41 8.59
CA LEU A 39 -14.01 -0.09 8.53
C LEU A 39 -14.58 0.87 9.57
N ASP A 40 -15.89 0.85 9.81
CA ASP A 40 -16.55 1.58 10.89
C ASP A 40 -16.02 1.12 12.25
N ALA A 41 -15.82 -0.17 12.47
CA ALA A 41 -15.24 -0.67 13.71
C ALA A 41 -13.78 -0.20 13.92
N ALA A 42 -12.98 -0.11 12.85
CA ALA A 42 -11.63 0.42 12.89
C ALA A 42 -11.62 1.93 13.16
N TYR A 43 -12.49 2.66 12.46
CA TYR A 43 -12.65 4.09 12.62
C TYR A 43 -13.18 4.43 14.01
N ASP A 44 -14.20 3.74 14.54
CA ASP A 44 -14.71 4.00 15.89
C ASP A 44 -13.69 3.64 16.99
N ALA A 45 -12.69 2.81 16.67
CA ALA A 45 -11.55 2.51 17.54
C ALA A 45 -10.42 3.55 17.46
N GLY A 46 -10.56 4.60 16.64
CA GLY A 46 -9.56 5.67 16.50
C GLY A 46 -8.57 5.47 15.35
N ILE A 47 -8.71 4.41 14.53
CA ILE A 47 -7.81 4.16 13.39
C ILE A 47 -8.34 4.92 12.18
N ARG A 48 -7.59 5.94 11.73
CA ARG A 48 -8.03 6.89 10.70
C ARG A 48 -7.52 6.59 9.31
N THR A 49 -6.38 5.91 9.23
CA THR A 49 -5.74 5.62 7.95
C THR A 49 -6.07 4.22 7.45
N PHE A 50 -6.64 4.15 6.25
CA PHE A 50 -6.92 2.91 5.53
C PHE A 50 -5.96 2.77 4.33
N MET A 51 -5.07 1.79 4.44
CA MET A 51 -4.12 1.40 3.39
C MET A 51 -4.77 0.31 2.52
N CYS A 52 -5.00 0.61 1.25
CA CYS A 52 -5.86 -0.21 0.40
C CYS A 52 -5.36 -0.31 -1.04
N THR A 53 -5.56 -1.48 -1.64
CA THR A 53 -5.21 -1.79 -3.02
C THR A 53 -6.26 -1.27 -3.98
N THR A 54 -5.86 -0.71 -5.12
CA THR A 54 -6.79 -0.11 -6.08
C THR A 54 -7.70 -1.15 -6.77
N HIS A 55 -8.88 -1.37 -6.21
CA HIS A 55 -9.86 -2.36 -6.71
C HIS A 55 -11.24 -1.70 -6.87
N ASP A 56 -12.07 -2.20 -7.78
CA ASP A 56 -13.45 -1.72 -8.00
C ASP A 56 -14.26 -1.57 -6.69
N ARG A 57 -14.13 -2.50 -5.75
CA ARG A 57 -14.80 -2.42 -4.44
C ARG A 57 -14.27 -1.32 -3.54
N ILE A 58 -12.99 -0.95 -3.68
CA ILE A 58 -12.45 0.24 -3.03
C ILE A 58 -13.05 1.50 -3.65
N SER A 59 -13.38 1.51 -4.94
CA SER A 59 -14.10 2.64 -5.55
C SER A 59 -15.47 2.88 -4.89
N GLU A 60 -16.21 1.81 -4.60
CA GLU A 60 -17.49 1.91 -3.87
C GLU A 60 -17.28 2.45 -2.44
N ILE A 61 -16.25 1.99 -1.72
CA ILE A 61 -15.89 2.50 -0.39
C ILE A 61 -15.53 3.98 -0.45
N CYS A 62 -14.75 4.39 -1.45
CA CYS A 62 -14.40 5.79 -1.71
C CYS A 62 -15.66 6.65 -1.94
N GLU A 63 -16.66 6.14 -2.68
CA GLU A 63 -17.93 6.84 -2.88
C GLU A 63 -18.72 6.99 -1.58
N ILE A 64 -18.81 5.93 -0.77
CA ILE A 64 -19.48 5.97 0.54
C ILE A 64 -18.81 7.00 1.44
N VAL A 65 -17.48 6.96 1.58
CA VAL A 65 -16.75 7.92 2.42
C VAL A 65 -16.92 9.35 1.92
N ARG A 66 -16.81 9.57 0.59
CA ARG A 66 -16.98 10.89 -0.03
C ARG A 66 -18.37 11.48 0.20
N ASN A 67 -19.41 10.64 0.15
CA ASN A 67 -20.81 11.07 0.32
C ASN A 67 -21.23 11.23 1.79
N ASN A 68 -20.37 10.86 2.75
CA ASN A 68 -20.65 10.94 4.18
C ASN A 68 -19.53 11.70 4.94
N PRO A 69 -19.25 12.97 4.60
CA PRO A 69 -18.15 13.73 5.20
C PRO A 69 -18.31 13.95 6.71
N ASP A 70 -19.55 14.06 7.21
CA ASP A 70 -19.82 14.21 8.65
C ASP A 70 -19.45 12.95 9.45
N ARG A 71 -19.54 11.77 8.82
CA ARG A 71 -19.23 10.48 9.43
C ARG A 71 -17.73 10.18 9.42
N TYR A 72 -17.03 10.68 8.40
CA TYR A 72 -15.63 10.37 8.10
C TYR A 72 -14.75 11.64 7.89
N PRO A 73 -14.83 12.67 8.77
CA PRO A 73 -14.17 13.96 8.53
C PRO A 73 -12.64 13.90 8.43
N ASP A 74 -12.02 12.92 9.09
CA ASP A 74 -10.58 12.71 9.19
C ASP A 74 -10.14 11.34 8.65
N PHE A 75 -10.96 10.71 7.80
CA PHE A 75 -10.60 9.44 7.17
C PHE A 75 -9.55 9.65 6.07
N VAL A 76 -8.49 8.86 6.10
CA VAL A 76 -7.34 9.00 5.20
C VAL A 76 -7.13 7.72 4.41
N PHE A 77 -6.94 7.85 3.10
CA PHE A 77 -6.64 6.72 2.21
C PHE A 77 -5.17 6.69 1.85
N TYR A 78 -4.52 5.56 2.06
CA TYR A 78 -3.18 5.25 1.53
C TYR A 78 -3.33 4.26 0.37
N PRO A 79 -3.59 4.72 -0.86
CA PRO A 79 -3.78 3.85 -2.01
C PRO A 79 -2.49 3.11 -2.38
N CYS A 80 -2.64 1.83 -2.72
CA CYS A 80 -1.57 0.93 -3.12
C CYS A 80 -1.85 0.42 -4.54
N MET A 81 -1.03 0.83 -5.50
CA MET A 81 -1.23 0.55 -6.92
C MET A 81 0.01 -0.07 -7.56
N PRO A 82 -0.14 -0.74 -8.72
CA PRO A 82 -1.41 -1.12 -9.36
C PRO A 82 -1.98 -2.42 -8.78
N TYR A 83 -3.28 -2.66 -8.98
CA TYR A 83 -3.87 -3.97 -8.66
C TYR A 83 -3.52 -5.01 -9.73
N ALA A 84 -2.52 -5.85 -9.43
CA ALA A 84 -1.91 -6.75 -10.41
C ALA A 84 -2.91 -7.68 -11.14
N HIS A 85 -3.97 -8.17 -10.47
CA HIS A 85 -4.95 -9.05 -11.09
C HIS A 85 -5.78 -8.35 -12.19
N LYS A 86 -6.08 -7.06 -12.04
CA LYS A 86 -6.75 -6.26 -13.09
C LYS A 86 -5.92 -6.21 -14.37
N TYR A 87 -4.60 -6.06 -14.25
CA TYR A 87 -3.70 -6.07 -15.40
C TYR A 87 -3.48 -7.47 -15.97
N ALA A 88 -3.34 -8.49 -15.11
CA ALA A 88 -3.22 -9.87 -15.54
C ALA A 88 -4.44 -10.31 -16.35
N ASN A 89 -5.65 -10.07 -15.84
CA ASN A 89 -6.89 -10.38 -16.55
C ASN A 89 -7.00 -9.59 -17.85
N ALA A 90 -6.69 -8.29 -17.85
CA ALA A 90 -6.71 -7.49 -19.08
C ALA A 90 -5.74 -8.02 -20.14
N VAL A 91 -4.53 -8.47 -19.76
CA VAL A 91 -3.58 -9.08 -20.69
C VAL A 91 -4.06 -10.43 -21.20
N THR A 92 -4.67 -11.24 -20.34
CA THR A 92 -5.25 -12.54 -20.73
C THR A 92 -6.44 -12.38 -21.67
N ASP A 93 -7.32 -11.42 -21.40
CA ASP A 93 -8.60 -11.26 -22.12
C ASP A 93 -8.46 -10.41 -23.38
N LEU A 94 -7.60 -9.39 -23.37
CA LEU A 94 -7.47 -8.39 -24.45
C LEU A 94 -6.13 -8.48 -25.21
N GLY A 95 -5.20 -9.31 -24.75
CA GLY A 95 -3.81 -9.31 -25.22
C GLY A 95 -3.03 -8.07 -24.76
N MET A 96 -1.70 -8.06 -24.90
CA MET A 96 -0.85 -6.96 -24.42
C MET A 96 -1.20 -5.60 -25.04
N LEU A 97 -1.46 -5.55 -26.35
CA LEU A 97 -1.86 -4.31 -27.05
C LEU A 97 -3.26 -3.85 -26.66
N GLY A 98 -4.22 -4.78 -26.55
CA GLY A 98 -5.60 -4.47 -26.16
C GLY A 98 -5.71 -3.95 -24.73
N ALA A 99 -4.95 -4.54 -23.80
CA ALA A 99 -4.86 -4.09 -22.41
C ALA A 99 -4.33 -2.65 -22.30
N ILE A 100 -3.26 -2.30 -23.05
CA ILE A 100 -2.70 -0.94 -23.06
C ILE A 100 -3.73 0.05 -23.60
N THR A 101 -4.44 -0.27 -24.69
CA THR A 101 -5.52 0.58 -25.22
C THR A 101 -6.69 0.77 -24.26
N ASN A 102 -7.03 -0.25 -23.46
CA ASN A 102 -8.15 -0.21 -22.53
C ASN A 102 -7.90 0.70 -21.31
N PHE A 103 -6.62 0.91 -20.96
CA PHE A 103 -6.23 1.79 -19.85
C PHE A 103 -5.82 3.20 -20.31
N MET A 104 -5.85 3.50 -21.61
CA MET A 104 -5.56 4.83 -22.15
C MET A 104 -6.81 5.73 -22.16
N PRO A 105 -6.68 7.05 -21.93
CA PRO A 105 -7.79 8.00 -22.07
C PRO A 105 -8.35 8.00 -23.50
N GLU A 106 -9.66 8.22 -23.64
CA GLU A 106 -10.32 8.31 -24.96
C GLU A 106 -9.83 9.50 -25.81
N ASP A 107 -9.17 10.49 -25.19
CA ASP A 107 -8.63 11.69 -25.84
C ASP A 107 -7.34 11.42 -26.65
N GLY A 108 -7.53 10.82 -27.83
CA GLY A 108 -7.03 11.28 -29.13
C GLY A 108 -5.53 11.35 -29.48
N PHE A 109 -4.60 11.54 -28.55
CA PHE A 109 -3.20 11.86 -28.92
C PHE A 109 -2.24 10.66 -28.92
N LEU A 110 -2.37 9.73 -27.96
CA LEU A 110 -1.49 8.55 -27.84
C LEU A 110 -1.79 7.46 -28.88
N ARG A 111 -3.07 7.27 -29.25
CA ARG A 111 -3.48 6.30 -30.30
C ARG A 111 -2.88 6.65 -31.67
N THR A 112 -2.67 7.95 -31.91
CA THR A 112 -2.07 8.47 -33.15
C THR A 112 -0.55 8.31 -33.14
N ALA A 113 0.12 8.43 -31.99
CA ALA A 113 1.56 8.22 -31.85
C ALA A 113 1.97 6.76 -32.08
N LEU A 114 1.18 5.80 -31.59
CA LEU A 114 1.40 4.35 -31.83
C LEU A 114 1.31 3.94 -33.30
N SER A 115 0.64 4.74 -34.14
CA SER A 115 0.52 4.50 -35.59
C SER A 115 1.68 5.09 -36.40
N GLY A 116 2.55 5.91 -35.78
CA GLY A 116 3.67 6.62 -36.41
C GLY A 116 5.03 6.06 -35.98
N GLY A 117 5.39 4.89 -36.52
CA GLY A 117 6.48 4.04 -36.01
C GLY A 117 7.93 4.52 -36.18
N LYS A 118 8.33 5.71 -35.70
CA LYS A 118 9.78 6.06 -35.72
C LYS A 118 10.35 7.00 -34.65
N ALA A 119 9.71 7.20 -33.52
CA ALA A 119 10.33 7.86 -32.37
C ALA A 119 9.73 7.30 -31.08
N LEU A 120 10.49 7.28 -29.95
CA LEU A 120 9.99 7.26 -28.55
C LEU A 120 10.14 6.00 -27.65
N ALA A 121 11.04 5.05 -27.92
CA ALA A 121 11.15 3.81 -27.12
C ALA A 121 11.34 3.96 -25.58
N GLY A 122 11.88 5.09 -25.08
CA GLY A 122 12.02 5.36 -23.63
C GLY A 122 10.98 6.32 -23.03
N ARG A 123 10.58 7.35 -23.78
CA ARG A 123 9.57 8.34 -23.31
C ARG A 123 8.17 7.77 -23.28
N ASP A 124 7.88 6.78 -24.13
CA ASP A 124 6.58 6.12 -24.15
C ASP A 124 6.33 5.30 -22.89
N ILE A 125 7.34 4.62 -22.34
CA ILE A 125 7.18 3.78 -21.14
C ILE A 125 6.90 4.64 -19.91
N GLU A 126 7.66 5.72 -19.72
CA GLU A 126 7.42 6.65 -18.61
C GLU A 126 6.03 7.32 -18.74
N GLY A 127 5.65 7.72 -19.96
CA GLY A 127 4.33 8.28 -20.23
C GLY A 127 3.19 7.30 -19.93
N ILE A 128 3.32 6.05 -20.37
CA ILE A 128 2.35 4.98 -20.08
C ILE A 128 2.25 4.73 -18.58
N ALA A 129 3.38 4.64 -17.86
CA ALA A 129 3.38 4.44 -16.41
C ALA A 129 2.61 5.56 -15.68
N LYS A 130 2.84 6.82 -16.07
CA LYS A 130 2.10 7.97 -15.53
C LYS A 130 0.60 7.89 -15.79
N VAL A 131 0.19 7.51 -16.98
CA VAL A 131 -1.22 7.31 -17.34
C VAL A 131 -1.86 6.20 -16.50
N LEU A 132 -1.16 5.08 -16.28
CA LEU A 132 -1.66 3.99 -15.45
C LEU A 132 -1.82 4.41 -13.98
N ILE A 133 -0.85 5.17 -13.44
CA ILE A 133 -0.95 5.77 -12.11
C ILE A 133 -2.19 6.68 -12.03
N ASP A 134 -2.39 7.52 -13.05
CA ASP A 134 -3.52 8.46 -13.09
C ASP A 134 -4.88 7.76 -13.16
N ALA A 135 -4.97 6.65 -13.89
CA ALA A 135 -6.18 5.84 -13.95
C ALA A 135 -6.54 5.25 -12.58
N GLU A 136 -5.55 4.72 -11.85
CA GLU A 136 -5.77 4.15 -10.51
C GLU A 136 -6.10 5.23 -9.46
N MET A 137 -5.52 6.43 -9.58
CA MET A 137 -5.80 7.54 -8.67
C MET A 137 -7.17 8.20 -8.88
N LYS A 138 -7.83 7.98 -10.02
CA LYS A 138 -9.11 8.61 -10.36
C LYS A 138 -10.20 8.35 -9.31
N MET A 139 -10.24 7.15 -8.73
CA MET A 139 -11.26 6.78 -7.72
C MET A 139 -11.12 7.55 -6.40
N PHE A 140 -9.93 8.07 -6.09
CA PHE A 140 -9.65 8.82 -4.86
C PHE A 140 -9.85 10.32 -4.99
N ARG A 141 -10.37 10.81 -6.12
CA ARG A 141 -10.61 12.25 -6.32
C ARG A 141 -11.50 12.81 -5.20
N GLY A 142 -11.08 13.94 -4.63
CA GLY A 142 -11.79 14.62 -3.54
C GLY A 142 -11.66 13.94 -2.18
N LEU A 143 -10.84 12.89 -2.05
CA LEU A 143 -10.53 12.22 -0.79
C LEU A 143 -9.10 12.56 -0.37
N ASN A 144 -8.81 12.38 0.92
CA ASN A 144 -7.50 12.66 1.48
C ASN A 144 -6.53 11.49 1.21
N THR A 145 -5.59 11.67 0.28
CA THR A 145 -4.56 10.68 -0.07
C THR A 145 -3.14 11.25 0.08
N PRO A 146 -2.64 11.46 1.32
CA PRO A 146 -1.36 12.13 1.52
C PRO A 146 -0.17 11.21 1.25
N VAL A 147 -0.36 9.88 1.15
CA VAL A 147 0.68 8.91 0.82
C VAL A 147 0.15 7.94 -0.24
N VAL A 148 0.94 7.67 -1.29
CA VAL A 148 0.57 6.77 -2.40
C VAL A 148 1.66 5.71 -2.57
N PHE A 149 1.26 4.44 -2.57
CA PHE A 149 2.17 3.29 -2.59
C PHE A 149 2.28 2.64 -3.97
N MET A 150 3.49 2.27 -4.36
CA MET A 150 3.72 1.23 -5.35
C MET A 150 3.65 -0.16 -4.70
N GLN A 151 2.82 -1.05 -5.23
CA GLN A 151 2.64 -2.42 -4.76
C GLN A 151 3.91 -3.27 -4.91
N ASN A 152 4.05 -4.27 -4.06
CA ASN A 152 5.23 -5.15 -4.02
C ASN A 152 5.44 -5.92 -5.32
N VAL A 153 4.38 -6.38 -5.98
CA VAL A 153 4.48 -7.10 -7.26
C VAL A 153 5.29 -6.31 -8.29
N PHE A 154 5.07 -4.99 -8.37
CA PHE A 154 5.79 -4.13 -9.31
C PHE A 154 7.11 -3.65 -8.74
N THR A 155 7.14 -3.23 -7.47
CA THR A 155 8.36 -2.77 -6.81
C THR A 155 9.45 -3.85 -6.87
N ASP A 156 9.13 -5.09 -6.48
CA ASP A 156 10.08 -6.19 -6.43
C ASP A 156 10.45 -6.70 -7.83
N LEU A 157 9.53 -6.66 -8.80
CA LEU A 157 9.83 -6.96 -10.21
C LEU A 157 10.85 -5.97 -10.78
N LEU A 158 10.58 -4.66 -10.64
CA LEU A 158 11.46 -3.61 -11.13
C LEU A 158 12.83 -3.67 -10.43
N LEU A 159 12.83 -3.93 -9.13
CA LEU A 159 14.05 -4.11 -8.33
C LEU A 159 14.85 -5.32 -8.81
N GLY A 160 14.19 -6.47 -9.04
CA GLY A 160 14.83 -7.69 -9.53
C GLY A 160 15.37 -7.57 -10.95
N MET A 161 14.75 -6.76 -11.81
CA MET A 161 15.24 -6.43 -13.14
C MET A 161 16.37 -5.40 -13.14
N GLY A 162 16.65 -4.76 -12.00
CA GLY A 162 17.59 -3.64 -11.90
C GLY A 162 17.08 -2.36 -12.56
N TYR A 163 15.78 -2.26 -12.88
CA TYR A 163 15.19 -1.08 -13.52
C TYR A 163 14.74 -0.05 -12.48
N THR A 164 15.67 0.40 -11.65
CA THR A 164 15.43 1.30 -10.50
C THR A 164 14.91 2.68 -10.91
N ARG A 165 15.24 3.12 -12.13
CA ARG A 165 14.73 4.38 -12.71
C ARG A 165 13.20 4.47 -12.73
N ALA A 166 12.50 3.34 -12.93
CA ALA A 166 11.04 3.33 -12.92
C ALA A 166 10.46 3.67 -11.53
N LEU A 167 11.16 3.31 -10.44
CA LEU A 167 10.78 3.69 -9.08
C LEU A 167 10.86 5.21 -8.90
N LYS A 168 11.88 5.84 -9.50
CA LYS A 168 12.05 7.30 -9.50
C LYS A 168 10.95 8.01 -10.31
N VAL A 169 10.56 7.45 -11.46
CA VAL A 169 9.46 7.99 -12.28
C VAL A 169 8.14 7.99 -11.51
N PHE A 170 7.82 6.89 -10.81
CA PHE A 170 6.65 6.84 -9.92
C PHE A 170 6.76 7.87 -8.80
N HIS A 171 7.90 7.92 -8.11
CA HIS A 171 8.15 8.87 -7.03
C HIS A 171 7.89 10.31 -7.46
N ASP A 172 8.48 10.74 -8.57
CA ASP A 172 8.38 12.12 -9.05
C ASP A 172 6.96 12.45 -9.51
N HIS A 173 6.32 11.54 -10.25
CA HIS A 173 4.95 11.74 -10.71
C HIS A 173 3.95 11.90 -9.56
N VAL A 174 4.05 11.07 -8.52
CA VAL A 174 3.18 11.16 -7.33
C VAL A 174 3.35 12.52 -6.63
N LYS A 175 4.59 12.97 -6.44
CA LYS A 175 4.85 14.28 -5.81
C LYS A 175 4.35 15.44 -6.65
N GLU A 176 4.67 15.45 -7.94
CA GLU A 176 4.39 16.57 -8.85
C GLU A 176 2.90 16.69 -9.18
N LYS A 177 2.22 15.56 -9.43
CA LYS A 177 0.83 15.55 -9.90
C LYS A 177 -0.19 15.59 -8.77
N TYR A 178 0.08 14.87 -7.67
CA TYR A 178 -0.87 14.66 -6.58
C TYR A 178 -0.51 15.42 -5.30
N GLY A 179 0.70 16.00 -5.20
CA GLY A 179 1.17 16.61 -3.96
C GLY A 179 1.25 15.63 -2.79
N ALA A 180 1.26 14.32 -3.09
CA ALA A 180 1.29 13.25 -2.13
C ALA A 180 2.71 12.70 -1.96
N GLU A 181 2.93 12.00 -0.86
CA GLU A 181 4.20 11.37 -0.58
C GLU A 181 4.28 9.96 -1.21
N PRO A 182 5.25 9.68 -2.09
CA PRO A 182 5.42 8.36 -2.67
C PRO A 182 6.01 7.39 -1.65
N ALA A 183 5.46 6.18 -1.65
CA ALA A 183 5.87 5.08 -0.80
C ALA A 183 5.95 3.78 -1.60
N PHE A 184 6.63 2.78 -1.04
CA PHE A 184 6.89 1.53 -1.74
C PHE A 184 6.63 0.34 -0.82
N ILE A 185 5.94 -0.67 -1.34
CA ILE A 185 5.76 -1.95 -0.67
C ILE A 185 6.78 -2.92 -1.26
N THR A 186 7.49 -3.70 -0.44
CA THR A 186 8.50 -4.65 -0.91
C THR A 186 8.63 -5.86 -0.01
N MET A 187 9.09 -6.96 -0.59
CA MET A 187 9.54 -8.14 0.15
C MET A 187 11.03 -8.09 0.51
N ASN A 188 11.79 -7.09 0.05
CA ASN A 188 13.24 -6.93 0.25
C ASN A 188 13.62 -5.47 0.56
N MET A 189 13.32 -5.02 1.78
CA MET A 189 13.59 -3.64 2.23
C MET A 189 15.07 -3.22 2.11
N PRO A 190 16.09 -4.02 2.48
CA PRO A 190 17.48 -3.60 2.34
C PRO A 190 17.86 -3.28 0.89
N MET A 191 17.49 -4.16 -0.04
CA MET A 191 17.81 -3.97 -1.45
C MET A 191 17.04 -2.77 -2.04
N LEU A 192 15.77 -2.60 -1.67
CA LEU A 192 14.99 -1.46 -2.12
C LEU A 192 15.55 -0.14 -1.58
N PHE A 193 15.90 -0.09 -0.29
CA PHE A 193 16.45 1.11 0.33
C PHE A 193 17.74 1.57 -0.37
N GLU A 194 18.64 0.64 -0.67
CA GLU A 194 19.85 0.94 -1.45
C GLU A 194 19.54 1.46 -2.86
N ALA A 195 18.58 0.83 -3.55
CA ALA A 195 18.15 1.24 -4.89
C ALA A 195 17.55 2.65 -4.92
N LEU A 196 16.62 2.94 -4.00
CA LEU A 196 15.98 4.26 -3.89
C LEU A 196 17.01 5.35 -3.55
N THR A 197 17.95 5.05 -2.64
CA THR A 197 19.02 5.99 -2.28
C THR A 197 19.92 6.30 -3.47
N LYS A 198 20.27 5.29 -4.30
CA LYS A 198 21.05 5.49 -5.54
C LYS A 198 20.33 6.35 -6.58
N GLU A 199 19.00 6.27 -6.63
CA GLU A 199 18.16 7.15 -7.47
C GLU A 199 17.94 8.55 -6.85
N GLY A 200 18.58 8.85 -5.72
CA GLY A 200 18.49 10.14 -5.03
C GLY A 200 17.19 10.34 -4.23
N ILE A 201 16.47 9.26 -3.91
CA ILE A 201 15.29 9.33 -3.03
C ILE A 201 15.76 9.19 -1.59
N GLU A 202 15.80 10.32 -0.88
CA GLU A 202 16.17 10.36 0.53
C GLU A 202 14.98 10.11 1.46
N ASN A 203 15.23 9.43 2.58
CA ASN A 203 14.24 9.16 3.62
C ASN A 203 12.91 8.54 3.11
N PRO A 204 12.95 7.50 2.24
CA PRO A 204 11.76 6.92 1.62
C PRO A 204 10.83 6.28 2.66
N ILE A 205 9.54 6.23 2.34
CA ILE A 205 8.57 5.38 3.05
C ILE A 205 8.61 3.99 2.43
N ILE A 206 8.92 2.98 3.24
CA ILE A 206 8.97 1.58 2.79
C ILE A 206 8.09 0.72 3.70
N CYS A 207 7.09 0.08 3.12
CA CYS A 207 6.33 -0.97 3.77
C CYS A 207 6.93 -2.34 3.43
N SER A 208 7.27 -3.13 4.44
CA SER A 208 7.83 -4.47 4.22
C SER A 208 7.47 -5.43 5.36
N ASN A 209 7.66 -6.73 5.14
CA ASN A 209 7.52 -7.69 6.23
C ASN A 209 8.62 -7.40 7.26
N ILE A 210 8.23 -7.09 8.49
CA ILE A 210 9.16 -6.87 9.61
C ILE A 210 8.52 -7.58 10.80
N ASN A 211 9.17 -8.64 11.27
CA ASN A 211 8.69 -9.43 12.40
C ASN A 211 9.86 -10.15 13.08
N LYS A 212 9.63 -10.54 14.33
CA LYS A 212 10.67 -11.06 15.24
C LYS A 212 11.39 -12.32 14.74
N ILE A 213 10.72 -13.12 13.90
CA ILE A 213 11.24 -14.44 13.49
C ILE A 213 11.74 -14.50 12.04
N GLY A 214 11.79 -13.37 11.33
CA GLY A 214 12.29 -13.36 9.95
C GLY A 214 11.28 -13.83 8.88
N PHE A 215 10.00 -13.98 9.22
CA PHE A 215 8.98 -14.47 8.29
C PHE A 215 8.83 -13.55 7.08
N ARG A 216 9.14 -14.07 5.88
CA ARG A 216 9.06 -13.35 4.59
C ARG A 216 9.92 -12.07 4.51
N MET A 217 11.03 -12.04 5.25
CA MET A 217 12.03 -10.96 5.23
C MET A 217 13.15 -11.29 4.22
N SER A 218 12.84 -11.26 2.91
CA SER A 218 13.80 -11.62 1.86
C SER A 218 15.00 -10.68 1.87
N GLY A 219 16.21 -11.24 1.89
CA GLY A 219 17.47 -10.49 2.11
C GLY A 219 18.09 -10.74 3.49
N GLY A 220 17.36 -11.40 4.40
CA GLY A 220 17.85 -11.86 5.70
C GLY A 220 17.45 -10.94 6.85
N HIS A 221 17.10 -11.54 8.00
CA HIS A 221 16.60 -10.82 9.17
C HIS A 221 17.62 -9.80 9.68
N GLU A 222 18.90 -10.19 9.76
CA GLU A 222 20.00 -9.36 10.24
C GLU A 222 20.19 -8.11 9.36
N ARG A 223 20.10 -8.27 8.03
CA ARG A 223 20.27 -7.15 7.09
C ARG A 223 19.14 -6.13 7.19
N TYR A 224 17.92 -6.58 7.50
CA TYR A 224 16.82 -5.67 7.83
C TYR A 224 17.12 -4.85 9.08
N LEU A 225 17.57 -5.50 10.16
CA LEU A 225 17.89 -4.82 11.41
C LEU A 225 19.05 -3.84 11.23
N GLU A 226 20.07 -4.20 10.45
CA GLU A 226 21.16 -3.30 10.08
C GLU A 226 20.64 -2.10 9.28
N THR A 227 19.82 -2.33 8.25
CA THR A 227 19.21 -1.26 7.44
C THR A 227 18.38 -0.31 8.30
N LEU A 228 17.59 -0.82 9.24
CA LEU A 228 16.82 0.00 10.18
C LEU A 228 17.70 0.80 11.12
N ARG A 229 18.86 0.27 11.53
CA ARG A 229 19.79 0.97 12.43
C ARG A 229 20.60 2.06 11.74
N THR A 230 21.07 1.80 10.52
CA THR A 230 22.05 2.65 9.84
C THR A 230 21.44 3.50 8.73
N GLY A 231 20.33 3.06 8.15
CA GLY A 231 19.64 3.75 7.07
C GLY A 231 18.84 4.96 7.55
N LYS A 232 18.56 5.87 6.62
CA LYS A 232 17.63 6.98 6.79
C LYS A 232 16.37 6.67 5.98
N LEU A 233 15.39 6.05 6.61
CA LEU A 233 14.12 5.63 6.00
C LEU A 233 12.99 5.67 7.02
N ARG A 234 11.75 5.57 6.53
CA ARG A 234 10.54 5.47 7.36
C ARG A 234 9.86 4.15 7.06
N ALA A 235 10.09 3.18 7.92
CA ALA A 235 9.57 1.83 7.73
C ALA A 235 8.14 1.69 8.26
N ILE A 236 7.31 0.97 7.50
CA ILE A 236 5.99 0.50 7.92
C ILE A 236 6.06 -1.02 8.00
N ALA A 237 5.88 -1.57 9.21
CA ALA A 237 5.93 -3.00 9.44
C ALA A 237 4.60 -3.66 9.06
N MET A 238 4.64 -4.65 8.17
CA MET A 238 3.54 -5.58 7.93
C MET A 238 3.91 -7.00 8.36
N SER A 239 2.91 -7.88 8.46
CA SER A 239 3.08 -9.27 8.90
C SER A 239 3.75 -9.39 10.28
N VAL A 240 3.53 -8.43 11.17
CA VAL A 240 4.19 -8.34 12.50
C VAL A 240 3.98 -9.59 13.36
N TYR A 241 2.83 -10.26 13.23
CA TYR A 241 2.51 -11.49 13.95
C TYR A 241 3.06 -12.75 13.29
N ALA A 242 3.80 -12.64 12.18
CA ALA A 242 4.26 -13.76 11.36
C ALA A 242 3.15 -14.77 11.10
N SER A 243 1.98 -14.26 10.68
CA SER A 243 0.79 -15.05 10.41
C SER A 243 0.25 -15.80 11.66
N GLY A 244 0.47 -15.26 12.86
CA GLY A 244 0.00 -15.83 14.13
C GLY A 244 1.02 -16.73 14.83
N ALA A 245 2.25 -16.83 14.30
CA ALA A 245 3.33 -17.56 14.95
C ALA A 245 3.95 -16.80 16.13
N ILE A 246 3.72 -15.49 16.23
CA ILE A 246 4.20 -14.65 17.35
C ILE A 246 2.98 -14.15 18.14
N PRO A 247 2.97 -14.27 19.48
CA PRO A 247 1.96 -13.66 20.34
C PRO A 247 1.80 -12.15 20.07
N PRO A 248 0.58 -11.58 20.09
CA PRO A 248 0.38 -10.19 19.71
C PRO A 248 1.19 -9.17 20.52
N GLU A 249 1.23 -9.32 21.84
CA GLU A 249 1.98 -8.41 22.71
C GLU A 249 3.49 -8.47 22.43
N GLU A 250 4.05 -9.67 22.37
CA GLU A 250 5.46 -9.90 22.05
C GLU A 250 5.85 -9.32 20.69
N ALA A 251 4.99 -9.45 19.68
CA ALA A 251 5.23 -8.91 18.35
C ALA A 251 5.29 -7.38 18.35
N ILE A 252 4.32 -6.71 19.00
CA ILE A 252 4.24 -5.25 18.98
C ILE A 252 5.33 -4.63 19.86
N GLU A 253 5.62 -5.22 21.02
CA GLU A 253 6.74 -4.82 21.87
C GLU A 253 8.06 -4.85 21.09
N TRP A 254 8.38 -5.98 20.44
CA TRP A 254 9.60 -6.10 19.65
C TRP A 254 9.67 -5.08 18.49
N ILE A 255 8.56 -4.83 17.80
CA ILE A 255 8.51 -3.83 16.72
C ILE A 255 8.76 -2.41 17.27
N SER A 256 8.25 -2.09 18.45
CA SER A 256 8.38 -0.76 19.07
C SER A 256 9.83 -0.39 19.42
N GLU A 257 10.68 -1.38 19.64
CA GLU A 257 12.11 -1.19 19.95
C GLU A 257 12.96 -0.94 18.69
N LEU A 258 12.42 -1.18 17.50
CA LEU A 258 13.18 -1.04 16.26
C LEU A 258 13.30 0.43 15.84
N PRO A 259 14.51 0.91 15.54
CA PRO A 259 14.69 2.25 14.99
C PRO A 259 14.02 2.35 13.61
N ASN A 260 13.65 3.57 13.23
CA ASN A 260 13.06 3.91 11.93
C ASN A 260 11.71 3.25 11.58
N VAL A 261 11.17 2.36 12.42
CA VAL A 261 9.80 1.86 12.26
C VAL A 261 8.83 2.93 12.77
N GLN A 262 8.06 3.52 11.85
CA GLN A 262 7.14 4.60 12.18
C GLN A 262 5.72 4.10 12.44
N SER A 263 5.32 3.03 11.74
CA SER A 263 3.95 2.55 11.75
C SER A 263 3.87 1.04 11.57
N ILE A 264 2.73 0.48 11.97
CA ILE A 264 2.33 -0.90 11.69
C ILE A 264 1.12 -0.86 10.77
N VAL A 265 1.09 -1.72 9.76
CA VAL A 265 -0.13 -2.02 9.00
C VAL A 265 -0.61 -3.42 9.36
N PHE A 266 -1.91 -3.54 9.67
CA PHE A 266 -2.53 -4.80 10.06
C PHE A 266 -3.92 -4.97 9.45
N GLY A 267 -4.35 -6.22 9.28
CA GLY A 267 -5.70 -6.56 8.87
C GLY A 267 -6.41 -7.34 9.96
N ALA A 268 -7.70 -7.08 10.16
CA ALA A 268 -8.55 -7.81 11.10
C ALA A 268 -10.00 -7.84 10.62
N SER A 269 -10.74 -8.90 10.97
CA SER A 269 -12.15 -9.07 10.55
C SER A 269 -13.15 -8.95 11.71
N SER A 270 -12.69 -8.67 12.93
CA SER A 270 -13.52 -8.53 14.12
C SER A 270 -13.13 -7.30 14.92
N ARG A 271 -14.12 -6.64 15.53
CA ARG A 271 -13.90 -5.46 16.39
C ARG A 271 -12.95 -5.76 17.56
N GLY A 272 -13.07 -6.94 18.17
CA GLY A 272 -12.19 -7.36 19.26
C GLY A 272 -10.71 -7.39 18.86
N ASN A 273 -10.38 -7.94 17.70
CA ASN A 273 -9.00 -7.98 17.21
C ASN A 273 -8.49 -6.58 16.86
N ILE A 274 -9.33 -5.74 16.25
CA ILE A 274 -9.02 -4.34 15.93
C ILE A 274 -8.64 -3.57 17.19
N VAL A 275 -9.52 -3.61 18.20
CA VAL A 275 -9.32 -2.92 19.48
C VAL A 275 -8.08 -3.44 20.19
N ASN A 276 -7.89 -4.75 20.25
CA ASN A 276 -6.71 -5.35 20.88
C ASN A 276 -5.40 -4.90 20.23
N THR A 277 -5.31 -4.91 18.89
CA THR A 277 -4.11 -4.43 18.19
C THR A 277 -3.90 -2.93 18.41
N ARG A 278 -4.97 -2.12 18.39
CA ARG A 278 -4.91 -0.69 18.70
C ARG A 278 -4.36 -0.43 20.11
N ASP A 279 -4.89 -1.13 21.11
CA ASP A 279 -4.49 -0.96 22.51
C ASP A 279 -3.00 -1.32 22.71
N LEU A 280 -2.53 -2.39 22.08
CA LEU A 280 -1.12 -2.79 22.13
C LEU A 280 -0.21 -1.77 21.46
N VAL A 281 -0.59 -1.26 20.29
CA VAL A 281 0.19 -0.22 19.59
C VAL A 281 0.22 1.06 20.41
N GLU A 282 -0.91 1.44 21.02
CA GLU A 282 -0.98 2.60 21.91
C GLU A 282 -0.06 2.45 23.13
N LYS A 283 -0.05 1.26 23.75
CA LYS A 283 0.82 0.93 24.89
C LYS A 283 2.30 1.04 24.57
N TYR A 284 2.75 0.53 23.43
CA TYR A 284 4.19 0.39 23.12
C TYR A 284 4.75 1.48 22.19
N MET A 285 3.93 2.03 21.28
CA MET A 285 4.36 3.01 20.27
C MET A 285 3.76 4.41 20.48
N GLY A 286 2.84 4.57 21.44
CA GLY A 286 2.11 5.81 21.72
C GLY A 286 0.83 5.98 20.88
N ALA A 287 0.19 7.13 21.01
CA ALA A 287 -1.16 7.40 20.47
C ALA A 287 -1.35 6.99 18.99
N VAL A 288 -2.48 6.34 18.71
CA VAL A 288 -2.80 5.69 17.42
C VAL A 288 -3.44 6.63 16.38
N GLY A 289 -3.68 7.90 16.72
CA GLY A 289 -4.09 8.95 15.79
C GLY A 289 -3.22 10.19 15.93
N THR A 290 -3.23 11.06 14.92
CA THR A 290 -2.62 12.38 15.06
C THR A 290 -3.32 13.14 16.20
N SER A 291 -2.61 13.30 17.31
CA SER A 291 -2.83 14.36 18.27
C SER A 291 -2.65 15.69 17.54
N GLN A 292 -3.71 16.21 16.89
CA GLN A 292 -3.84 17.65 16.75
C GLN A 292 -4.22 18.22 18.12
N ALA A 293 -3.22 18.27 18.99
CA ALA A 293 -3.18 19.11 20.17
C ALA A 293 -1.78 19.72 20.22
N ALA A 294 -1.51 20.62 19.27
CA ALA A 294 -0.51 21.65 19.43
C ALA A 294 -1.18 22.96 19.01
N GLN A 295 -1.48 23.78 20.02
CA GLN A 295 -1.75 25.21 19.87
C GLN A 295 -0.56 25.90 19.20
#